data_AF-A0A524EMM0-F1
#
_entry.id   AF-A0A524EMM0-F1
#
_cell.length_a   1.000
_cell.length_b   1.000
_cell.length_c   1.000
_cell.angle_alpha   90.00
_cell.angle_beta   90.00
_cell.angle_gamma   90.00
#
_symmetry.space_group_name_H-M   'P 1'
#
loop_
_entity.id
_entity.type
_entity.pdbx_description
1 polymer ?
#
loop_
_entity_poly.entity_id
_entity_poly.type
_entity_poly.pdbx_seq_one_letter_code
_entity_poly.pdbx_strand_id
1 'polypeptide(L)'
;MQLTDPTLLPSFITAFIGFIVASYLFSLWYRQSARMYTDLPLMFSLSILGTGVNMLIHAIPIILQMESTLALFKIRSLAIGLSVIPMMGILLHIWLPKYTRWHVRFLVSIVLYWALVASVGPNQTSIILLTVPVLLIFTLGLIVTFAITWKTGRLKEVRSDLLVVSLLLAFATQALKVPFLLWGLDTMTYLLNVAMMILIAIALVNPWYHRIEATNEVTVQAVTY
;
A
#
# COMPACT_ATOMS: atom_id res chain seq x y z
N MET A 1 -13.96 -24.35 -18.17
CA MET A 1 -13.77 -24.60 -16.72
C MET A 1 -12.44 -23.96 -16.31
N GLN A 2 -12.45 -22.67 -15.95
CA GLN A 2 -11.25 -21.83 -15.70
C GLN A 2 -11.19 -21.29 -14.25
N LEU A 3 -11.84 -22.00 -13.31
CA LEU A 3 -11.76 -21.71 -11.86
C LEU A 3 -10.40 -22.07 -11.24
N THR A 4 -9.41 -22.44 -12.05
CA THR A 4 -8.09 -22.91 -11.61
C THR A 4 -6.98 -21.88 -11.75
N ASP A 5 -7.26 -20.62 -12.14
CA ASP A 5 -6.22 -19.59 -12.13
C ASP A 5 -5.75 -19.37 -10.68
N PRO A 6 -4.48 -19.71 -10.36
CA PRO A 6 -3.97 -19.66 -9.00
C PRO A 6 -3.81 -18.23 -8.48
N THR A 7 -3.99 -17.19 -9.31
CA THR A 7 -3.95 -15.78 -8.90
C THR A 7 -5.28 -15.27 -8.35
N LEU A 8 -6.39 -15.98 -8.62
CA LEU A 8 -7.74 -15.54 -8.24
C LEU A 8 -7.93 -15.46 -6.73
N LEU A 9 -7.67 -16.56 -6.03
CA LEU A 9 -7.83 -16.66 -4.58
C LEU A 9 -6.93 -15.64 -3.84
N PRO A 10 -5.62 -15.52 -4.14
CA PRO A 10 -4.78 -14.47 -3.56
C PRO A 10 -5.28 -13.05 -3.79
N SER A 11 -5.81 -12.75 -4.98
CA SER A 11 -6.35 -11.42 -5.31
C SER A 11 -7.58 -11.10 -4.45
N PHE A 12 -8.49 -12.07 -4.30
CA PHE A 12 -9.67 -11.92 -3.45
C PHE A 12 -9.31 -11.75 -1.98
N ILE A 13 -8.38 -12.55 -1.45
CA ILE A 13 -7.92 -12.44 -0.06
C ILE A 13 -7.32 -11.05 0.17
N THR A 14 -6.45 -10.59 -0.73
CA THR A 14 -5.81 -9.28 -0.64
C THR A 14 -6.84 -8.16 -0.67
N ALA A 15 -7.81 -8.23 -1.60
CA ALA A 15 -8.89 -7.26 -1.69
C ALA A 15 -9.74 -7.22 -0.42
N PHE A 16 -10.16 -8.39 0.06
CA PHE A 16 -11.01 -8.53 1.23
C PHE A 16 -10.34 -7.97 2.50
N ILE A 17 -9.10 -8.40 2.79
CA ILE A 17 -8.33 -7.86 3.92
C ILE A 17 -8.13 -6.35 3.74
N GLY A 18 -7.79 -5.92 2.52
CA GLY A 18 -7.59 -4.51 2.19
C GLY A 18 -8.83 -3.66 2.51
N PHE A 19 -10.03 -4.07 2.09
CA PHE A 19 -11.25 -3.33 2.39
C PHE A 19 -11.57 -3.26 3.88
N ILE A 20 -11.35 -4.36 4.62
CA ILE A 20 -11.56 -4.37 6.08
C ILE A 20 -10.62 -3.35 6.74
N VAL A 21 -9.33 -3.40 6.44
CA VAL A 21 -8.32 -2.51 7.02
C VAL A 21 -8.56 -1.05 6.60
N ALA A 22 -8.84 -0.82 5.33
CA ALA A 22 -9.13 0.53 4.82
C ALA A 22 -10.36 1.13 5.50
N SER A 23 -11.44 0.35 5.65
CA SER A 23 -12.66 0.80 6.34
C SER A 23 -12.42 1.09 7.82
N TYR A 24 -11.64 0.24 8.48
CA TYR A 24 -11.23 0.44 9.88
C TYR A 24 -10.45 1.76 10.05
N LEU A 25 -9.43 1.99 9.23
CA LEU A 25 -8.60 3.20 9.30
C LEU A 25 -9.38 4.46 8.95
N PHE A 26 -10.30 4.37 7.98
CA PHE A 26 -11.18 5.47 7.64
C PHE A 26 -12.11 5.81 8.81
N SER A 27 -12.70 4.80 9.46
CA SER A 27 -13.52 4.98 10.66
C SER A 27 -12.71 5.61 11.80
N LEU A 28 -11.45 5.19 11.99
CA LEU A 28 -10.55 5.76 12.99
C LEU A 28 -10.30 7.25 12.71
N TRP A 29 -9.95 7.61 11.48
CA TRP A 29 -9.80 9.01 11.06
C TRP A 29 -11.08 9.82 11.24
N TYR A 30 -12.23 9.26 10.86
CA TYR A 30 -13.51 9.96 10.94
C TYR A 30 -13.91 10.29 12.39
N ARG A 31 -13.48 9.47 13.36
CA ARG A 31 -13.75 9.65 14.79
C ARG A 31 -12.79 10.65 15.48
N GLN A 32 -11.73 11.09 14.82
CA GLN A 32 -10.81 12.08 15.40
C GLN A 32 -11.49 13.47 15.50
N SER A 33 -11.24 14.19 16.60
CA SER A 33 -11.83 15.52 16.84
C SER A 33 -11.21 16.59 15.95
N ALA A 34 -9.89 16.55 15.76
CA ALA A 34 -9.13 17.40 14.84
C ALA A 34 -8.68 16.57 13.63
N ARG A 35 -9.43 16.65 12.53
CA ARG A 35 -9.18 15.90 11.29
C ARG A 35 -8.34 16.73 10.34
N MET A 36 -7.23 16.19 9.87
CA MET A 36 -6.47 16.74 8.76
C MET A 36 -6.46 15.77 7.58
N TYR A 37 -6.43 16.34 6.36
CA TYR A 37 -6.38 15.53 5.14
C TYR A 37 -5.08 14.77 5.00
N THR A 38 -4.02 15.19 5.69
CA THR A 38 -2.70 14.55 5.66
C THR A 38 -2.51 13.51 6.77
N ASP A 39 -3.58 13.16 7.49
CA ASP A 39 -3.50 12.22 8.58
C ASP A 39 -3.14 10.81 8.07
N LEU A 40 -2.27 10.16 8.83
CA LEU A 40 -1.70 8.87 8.49
C LEU A 40 -2.77 7.77 8.33
N PRO A 41 -3.81 7.65 9.19
CA PRO A 41 -4.89 6.68 8.99
C PRO A 41 -5.68 6.90 7.69
N LEU A 42 -6.01 8.15 7.34
CA LEU A 42 -6.74 8.44 6.10
C LEU A 42 -5.91 8.05 4.88
N MET A 43 -4.64 8.47 4.87
CA MET A 43 -3.75 8.20 3.75
C MET A 43 -3.53 6.69 3.57
N PHE A 44 -3.27 5.95 4.67
CA PHE A 44 -3.15 4.49 4.60
C PHE A 44 -4.44 3.83 4.14
N SER A 45 -5.59 4.31 4.61
CA SER A 45 -6.90 3.85 4.16
C SER A 45 -7.06 3.97 2.65
N LEU A 46 -6.82 5.17 2.09
CA LEU A 46 -6.91 5.41 0.65
C LEU A 46 -5.94 4.52 -0.14
N SER A 47 -4.73 4.32 0.38
CA SER A 47 -3.73 3.50 -0.28
C SER A 47 -4.05 2.02 -0.31
N ILE A 48 -4.52 1.50 0.81
CA ILE A 48 -4.96 0.11 0.94
C ILE A 48 -6.23 -0.11 0.12
N LEU A 49 -7.15 0.87 0.10
CA LEU A 49 -8.35 0.85 -0.73
C LEU A 49 -8.00 0.76 -2.22
N GLY A 50 -7.09 1.61 -2.71
CA GLY A 50 -6.61 1.55 -4.09
C GLY A 50 -6.00 0.18 -4.44
N THR A 51 -5.26 -0.42 -3.50
CA THR A 51 -4.71 -1.77 -3.65
C THR A 51 -5.82 -2.83 -3.73
N GLY A 52 -6.86 -2.73 -2.88
CA GLY A 52 -8.01 -3.64 -2.91
C GLY A 52 -8.81 -3.54 -4.21
N VAL A 53 -9.08 -2.32 -4.68
CA VAL A 53 -9.73 -2.06 -5.97
C VAL A 53 -8.91 -2.63 -7.13
N ASN A 54 -7.59 -2.41 -7.14
CA ASN A 54 -6.68 -3.00 -8.13
C ASN A 54 -6.79 -4.54 -8.18
N MET A 55 -6.85 -5.21 -7.03
CA MET A 55 -7.00 -6.67 -6.96
C MET A 55 -8.38 -7.15 -7.41
N LEU A 56 -9.46 -6.40 -7.12
CA LEU A 56 -10.77 -6.70 -7.67
C LEU A 56 -10.82 -6.57 -9.19
N ILE A 57 -10.26 -5.49 -9.75
CA ILE A 57 -10.24 -5.29 -11.21
C ILE A 57 -9.48 -6.43 -11.89
N HIS A 58 -8.40 -6.95 -11.28
CA HIS A 58 -7.71 -8.14 -11.77
C HIS A 58 -8.59 -9.39 -11.74
N ALA A 59 -9.41 -9.57 -10.70
CA ALA A 59 -10.26 -10.75 -10.55
C ALA A 59 -11.46 -10.77 -11.52
N ILE A 60 -11.99 -9.60 -11.94
CA ILE A 60 -13.16 -9.49 -12.84
C ILE A 60 -13.04 -10.35 -14.11
N PRO A 61 -12.01 -10.20 -14.96
CA PRO A 61 -11.91 -10.98 -16.19
C PRO A 61 -11.78 -12.48 -15.93
N ILE A 62 -11.14 -12.89 -14.82
CA ILE A 62 -11.00 -14.30 -14.44
C ILE A 62 -12.36 -14.90 -14.07
N ILE A 63 -13.17 -14.20 -13.28
CA ILE A 63 -14.50 -14.65 -12.84
C ILE A 63 -15.45 -14.72 -14.03
N LEU A 64 -15.45 -13.67 -14.86
CA LEU A 64 -16.34 -13.56 -16.02
C LEU A 64 -15.84 -14.38 -17.23
N GLN A 65 -14.70 -15.06 -17.10
CA GLN A 65 -14.05 -15.82 -18.18
C GLN A 65 -13.85 -14.96 -19.45
N MET A 66 -13.49 -13.70 -19.23
CA MET A 66 -13.20 -12.73 -20.29
C MET A 66 -11.70 -12.66 -20.54
N GLU A 67 -11.33 -12.45 -21.80
CA GLU A 67 -9.94 -12.17 -22.14
C GLU A 67 -9.45 -10.89 -21.45
N SER A 68 -8.22 -10.93 -20.95
CA SER A 68 -7.58 -9.77 -20.33
C SER A 68 -7.28 -8.71 -21.40
N THR A 69 -8.14 -7.71 -21.50
CA THR A 69 -7.98 -6.63 -22.49
C THR A 69 -7.02 -5.56 -21.99
N LEU A 70 -6.38 -4.87 -22.95
CA LEU A 70 -5.56 -3.68 -22.63
C LEU A 70 -6.39 -2.61 -21.91
N ALA A 71 -7.67 -2.46 -22.23
CA ALA A 71 -8.55 -1.49 -21.57
C ALA A 71 -8.71 -1.77 -20.07
N LEU A 72 -8.98 -3.02 -19.69
CA LEU A 72 -9.04 -3.42 -18.26
C LEU A 72 -7.70 -3.17 -17.56
N PHE A 73 -6.59 -3.46 -18.24
CA PHE A 73 -5.26 -3.20 -17.70
C PHE A 73 -5.00 -1.70 -17.46
N LYS A 74 -5.45 -0.83 -18.36
CA LYS A 74 -5.34 0.63 -18.21
C LYS A 74 -6.14 1.14 -17.00
N ILE A 75 -7.38 0.65 -16.83
CA ILE A 75 -8.21 0.98 -15.65
C ILE A 75 -7.52 0.50 -14.37
N ARG A 76 -6.99 -0.72 -14.37
CA ARG A 76 -6.21 -1.27 -13.26
C ARG A 76 -5.01 -0.40 -12.92
N SER A 77 -4.27 0.07 -13.92
CA SER A 77 -3.11 0.96 -13.74
C SER A 77 -3.49 2.27 -13.04
N LEU A 78 -4.66 2.84 -13.35
CA LEU A 78 -5.17 4.03 -12.66
C LEU A 78 -5.52 3.74 -11.20
N ALA A 79 -6.09 2.57 -10.90
CA ALA A 79 -6.36 2.16 -9.51
C ALA A 79 -5.07 2.00 -8.69
N ILE A 80 -3.97 1.55 -9.30
CA ILE A 80 -2.64 1.54 -8.65
C ILE A 80 -2.18 2.98 -8.38
N GLY A 81 -2.43 3.93 -9.28
CA GLY A 81 -2.13 5.34 -9.02
C GLY A 81 -2.80 5.85 -7.74
N LEU A 82 -4.07 5.48 -7.50
CA LEU A 82 -4.79 5.82 -6.27
C LEU A 82 -4.12 5.27 -5.01
N SER A 83 -3.42 4.13 -5.10
CA SER A 83 -2.72 3.58 -3.94
C SER A 83 -1.43 4.33 -3.61
N VAL A 84 -0.78 4.90 -4.60
CA VAL A 84 0.58 5.48 -4.48
C VAL A 84 0.55 6.96 -4.14
N ILE A 85 -0.34 7.72 -4.80
CA ILE A 85 -0.39 9.18 -4.71
C ILE A 85 -0.57 9.67 -3.25
N PRO A 86 -1.48 9.11 -2.44
CA PRO A 86 -1.67 9.55 -1.05
C PRO A 86 -0.39 9.39 -0.21
N MET A 87 0.25 8.22 -0.29
CA MET A 87 1.48 7.97 0.47
C MET A 87 2.65 8.85 -0.01
N MET A 88 2.70 9.19 -1.30
CA MET A 88 3.70 10.12 -1.82
C MET A 88 3.52 11.53 -1.27
N GLY A 89 2.27 11.96 -1.07
CA GLY A 89 1.97 13.19 -0.35
C GLY A 89 2.56 13.18 1.07
N ILE A 90 2.41 12.07 1.80
CA ILE A 90 3.03 11.92 3.12
C ILE A 90 4.55 12.02 3.05
N LEU A 91 5.19 11.30 2.12
CA LEU A 91 6.66 11.34 2.00
C LEU A 91 7.17 12.75 1.78
N LEU A 92 6.51 13.53 0.91
CA LEU A 92 6.89 14.92 0.68
C LEU A 92 6.72 15.78 1.94
N HIS A 93 5.64 15.57 2.70
CA HIS A 93 5.42 16.27 3.96
C HIS A 93 6.48 15.93 5.03
N ILE A 94 6.92 14.67 5.09
CA ILE A 94 7.93 14.21 6.05
C ILE A 94 9.33 14.68 5.65
N TRP A 95 9.73 14.47 4.40
CA TRP A 95 11.11 14.70 3.95
C TRP A 95 11.38 16.12 3.49
N LEU A 96 10.38 16.82 2.95
CA LEU A 96 10.50 18.18 2.41
C LEU A 96 9.53 19.17 3.10
N PRO A 97 9.53 19.31 4.44
CA PRO A 97 8.58 20.17 5.14
C PRO A 97 8.75 21.66 4.80
N LYS A 98 9.92 22.09 4.32
CA LYS A 98 10.18 23.48 3.92
C LYS A 98 9.55 23.87 2.58
N TYR A 99 9.21 22.89 1.74
CA TYR A 99 8.78 23.10 0.35
C TYR A 99 7.30 22.79 0.13
N THR A 100 6.45 23.01 1.14
CA THR A 100 5.00 22.69 1.10
C THR A 100 4.27 23.27 -0.10
N ARG A 101 4.65 24.48 -0.55
CA ARG A 101 4.07 25.12 -1.74
C ARG A 101 4.29 24.32 -3.04
N TRP A 102 5.33 23.50 -3.10
CA TRP A 102 5.68 22.68 -4.27
C TRP A 102 5.11 21.27 -4.20
N HIS A 103 4.65 20.81 -3.03
CA HIS A 103 4.11 19.46 -2.85
C HIS A 103 2.94 19.19 -3.79
N VAL A 104 1.95 20.08 -3.83
CA VAL A 104 0.78 19.94 -4.71
C VAL A 104 1.19 19.92 -6.17
N ARG A 105 2.11 20.80 -6.59
CA ARG A 105 2.60 20.85 -7.97
C ARG A 105 3.27 19.53 -8.37
N PHE A 106 4.12 19.00 -7.50
CA PHE A 106 4.80 17.73 -7.73
C PHE A 106 3.83 16.55 -7.78
N LEU A 107 2.85 16.48 -6.86
CA LEU A 107 1.82 15.45 -6.88
C LEU A 107 0.99 15.51 -8.18
N VAL A 108 0.57 16.71 -8.59
CA VAL A 108 -0.15 16.91 -9.86
C VAL A 108 0.69 16.46 -11.05
N SER A 109 1.98 16.81 -11.10
CA SER A 109 2.89 16.34 -12.15
C SER A 109 2.96 14.81 -12.22
N ILE A 110 2.99 14.13 -11.07
CA ILE A 110 3.02 12.66 -11.05
C ILE A 110 1.67 12.08 -11.45
N VAL A 111 0.55 12.64 -10.99
CA VAL A 111 -0.80 12.21 -11.42
C VAL A 111 -0.93 12.34 -12.94
N LEU A 112 -0.51 13.47 -13.51
CA LEU A 112 -0.56 13.71 -14.95
C LEU A 112 0.36 12.74 -15.72
N TYR A 113 1.59 12.54 -15.25
CA TYR A 113 2.50 11.55 -15.83
C TYR A 113 1.86 10.15 -15.82
N TRP A 114 1.32 9.73 -14.68
CA TRP A 114 0.71 8.41 -14.53
C TRP A 114 -0.51 8.24 -15.42
N ALA A 115 -1.41 9.23 -15.44
CA ALA A 115 -2.59 9.22 -16.28
C ALA A 115 -2.24 9.16 -17.77
N LEU A 116 -1.19 9.88 -18.19
CA LEU A 116 -0.70 9.88 -19.56
C LEU A 116 -0.13 8.51 -19.94
N VAL A 117 0.72 7.93 -19.10
CA VAL A 117 1.28 6.58 -19.32
C VAL A 117 0.16 5.53 -19.37
N ALA A 118 -0.79 5.57 -18.44
CA ALA A 118 -1.91 4.63 -18.42
C ALA A 118 -2.83 4.79 -19.63
N SER A 119 -3.10 6.02 -20.09
CA SER A 119 -4.04 6.27 -21.19
C SER A 119 -3.41 6.02 -22.57
N VAL A 120 -2.17 6.46 -22.76
CA VAL A 120 -1.47 6.46 -24.07
C VAL A 120 -0.60 5.22 -24.27
N GLY A 121 -0.30 4.47 -23.21
CA GLY A 121 0.51 3.25 -23.29
C GLY A 121 0.02 2.27 -24.37
N PRO A 122 0.89 1.85 -25.32
CA PRO A 122 0.50 1.04 -26.48
C PRO A 122 0.26 -0.44 -26.11
N ASN A 123 0.91 -0.93 -25.06
CA ASN A 123 0.79 -2.29 -24.58
C ASN A 123 1.04 -2.36 -23.06
N GLN A 124 0.73 -3.50 -22.44
CA GLN A 124 0.85 -3.69 -20.99
C GLN A 124 2.31 -3.54 -20.52
N THR A 125 3.26 -4.11 -21.26
CA THR A 125 4.68 -4.09 -20.90
C THR A 125 5.24 -2.66 -20.82
N SER A 126 4.91 -1.80 -21.78
CA SER A 126 5.32 -0.39 -21.76
C SER A 126 4.75 0.36 -20.56
N ILE A 127 3.48 0.12 -20.21
CA ILE A 127 2.86 0.73 -19.02
C ILE A 127 3.58 0.25 -17.75
N ILE A 128 3.87 -1.05 -17.63
CA ILE A 128 4.59 -1.62 -16.47
C ILE A 128 5.98 -1.00 -16.37
N LEU A 129 6.76 -0.99 -17.45
CA LEU A 129 8.12 -0.45 -17.48
C LEU A 129 8.21 1.02 -17.07
N LEU A 130 7.18 1.82 -17.39
CA LEU A 130 7.16 3.25 -17.07
C LEU A 130 6.58 3.56 -15.69
N THR A 131 5.75 2.68 -15.12
CA THR A 131 5.12 2.89 -13.80
C THR A 131 5.88 2.23 -12.66
N VAL A 132 6.48 1.06 -12.88
CA VAL A 132 7.22 0.30 -11.84
C VAL A 132 8.40 1.09 -11.26
N PRO A 133 9.23 1.82 -12.02
CA PRO A 133 10.31 2.62 -11.42
C PRO A 133 9.79 3.68 -10.45
N VAL A 134 8.66 4.33 -10.77
CA VAL A 134 8.01 5.29 -9.88
C VAL A 134 7.56 4.61 -8.58
N LEU A 135 6.95 3.42 -8.69
CA LEU A 135 6.59 2.59 -7.53
C LEU A 135 7.80 2.26 -6.68
N LEU A 136 8.90 1.79 -7.27
CA LEU A 136 10.09 1.37 -6.54
C LEU A 136 10.75 2.53 -5.78
N ILE A 137 10.94 3.68 -6.43
CA ILE A 137 11.52 4.88 -5.79
C ILE A 137 10.64 5.30 -4.61
N PHE A 138 9.33 5.31 -4.83
CA PHE A 138 8.37 5.68 -3.81
C PHE A 138 8.35 4.70 -2.62
N THR A 139 8.26 3.40 -2.88
CA THR A 139 8.30 2.36 -1.85
C THR A 139 9.61 2.40 -1.07
N LEU A 140 10.75 2.66 -1.74
CA LEU A 140 12.03 2.84 -1.07
C LEU A 140 12.00 4.02 -0.09
N GLY A 141 11.41 5.15 -0.49
CA GLY A 141 11.22 6.29 0.40
C GLY A 141 10.39 5.94 1.64
N LEU A 142 9.31 5.16 1.49
CA LEU A 142 8.53 4.66 2.63
C LEU A 142 9.33 3.72 3.52
N ILE A 143 10.10 2.77 2.94
CA ILE A 143 10.94 1.85 3.71
C ILE A 143 11.90 2.63 4.59
N VAL A 144 12.61 3.62 4.01
CA VAL A 144 13.55 4.46 4.77
C VAL A 144 12.83 5.22 5.87
N THR A 145 11.65 5.80 5.57
CA THR A 145 10.84 6.53 6.54
C THR A 145 10.46 5.65 7.74
N PHE A 146 9.87 4.48 7.48
CA PHE A 146 9.43 3.58 8.54
C PHE A 146 10.60 2.92 9.27
N ALA A 147 11.74 2.69 8.61
CA ALA A 147 12.94 2.21 9.27
C ALA A 147 13.48 3.25 10.27
N ILE A 148 13.50 4.54 9.91
CA ILE A 148 13.87 5.62 10.82
C ILE A 148 12.86 5.73 11.96
N THR A 149 11.56 5.73 11.67
CA THR A 149 10.50 5.76 12.68
C THR A 149 10.63 4.61 13.67
N TRP A 150 10.90 3.39 13.18
CA TRP A 150 11.13 2.22 14.01
C TRP A 150 12.37 2.39 14.90
N LYS A 151 13.51 2.78 14.33
CA LYS A 151 14.75 3.00 15.11
C LYS A 151 14.62 4.12 16.15
N THR A 152 13.82 5.14 15.86
CA THR A 152 13.61 6.29 16.76
C THR A 152 12.49 6.08 17.77
N GLY A 153 11.74 4.97 17.69
CA GLY A 153 10.60 4.70 18.57
C GLY A 153 9.44 5.69 18.41
N ARG A 154 9.37 6.38 17.27
CA ARG A 154 8.25 7.28 16.92
C ARG A 154 7.07 6.44 16.40
N LEU A 155 5.85 6.99 16.45
CA LEU A 155 4.60 6.32 16.02
C LEU A 155 4.30 5.00 16.79
N LYS A 156 4.13 5.09 18.11
CA LYS A 156 3.77 3.93 18.98
C LYS A 156 2.40 3.31 18.67
N GLU A 157 1.55 4.06 17.96
CA GLU A 157 0.23 3.62 17.49
C GLU A 157 0.32 2.62 16.33
N VAL A 158 1.48 2.43 15.72
CA VAL A 158 1.66 1.54 14.57
C VAL A 158 2.88 0.66 14.77
N ARG A 159 2.76 -0.63 14.46
CA ARG A 159 3.89 -1.57 14.46
C ARG A 159 4.82 -1.30 13.29
N SER A 160 5.70 -0.32 13.48
CA SER A 160 6.64 0.14 12.45
C SER A 160 7.61 -0.96 12.00
N ASP A 161 7.94 -1.92 12.86
CA ASP A 161 8.70 -3.14 12.53
C ASP A 161 8.02 -3.95 11.42
N LEU A 162 6.75 -4.29 11.62
CA LEU A 162 5.97 -5.06 10.64
C LEU A 162 5.70 -4.27 9.37
N LEU A 163 5.52 -2.95 9.46
CA LEU A 163 5.40 -2.08 8.28
C LEU A 163 6.66 -2.07 7.43
N VAL A 164 7.86 -2.05 8.04
CA VAL A 164 9.10 -2.13 7.26
C VAL A 164 9.17 -3.45 6.50
N VAL A 165 8.87 -4.57 7.17
CA VAL A 165 8.86 -5.89 6.52
C VAL A 165 7.82 -5.97 5.41
N SER A 166 6.62 -5.44 5.63
CA SER A 166 5.58 -5.43 4.58
C SER A 166 5.98 -4.56 3.40
N LEU A 167 6.61 -3.41 3.62
CA LEU A 167 7.13 -2.55 2.55
C LEU A 167 8.29 -3.20 1.78
N LEU A 168 9.14 -3.99 2.43
CA LEU A 168 10.14 -4.80 1.75
C LEU A 168 9.51 -5.86 0.84
N LEU A 169 8.44 -6.52 1.30
CA LEU A 169 7.67 -7.42 0.45
C LEU A 169 7.00 -6.67 -0.71
N ALA A 170 6.44 -5.48 -0.46
CA ALA A 170 5.88 -4.63 -1.50
C ALA A 170 6.92 -4.30 -2.58
N PHE A 171 8.12 -3.91 -2.16
CA PHE A 171 9.25 -3.63 -3.04
C PHE A 171 9.62 -4.87 -3.85
N ALA A 172 9.77 -6.02 -3.21
CA ALA A 172 10.07 -7.29 -3.87
C ALA A 172 8.99 -7.66 -4.91
N THR A 173 7.71 -7.49 -4.58
CA THR A 173 6.61 -7.74 -5.51
C THR A 173 6.71 -6.89 -6.78
N GLN A 174 7.06 -5.60 -6.65
CA GLN A 174 7.21 -4.71 -7.80
C GLN A 174 8.48 -5.02 -8.60
N ALA A 175 9.62 -5.22 -7.93
CA ALA A 175 10.90 -5.49 -8.56
C ALA A 175 10.91 -6.84 -9.31
N LEU A 176 10.23 -7.85 -8.75
CA LEU A 176 10.15 -9.19 -9.31
C LEU A 176 8.97 -9.38 -10.28
N LYS A 177 8.11 -8.37 -10.45
CA LYS A 177 6.91 -8.50 -11.31
C LYS A 177 7.25 -8.88 -12.74
N VAL A 178 8.18 -8.17 -13.37
CA VAL A 178 8.58 -8.44 -14.75
C VAL A 178 9.32 -9.78 -14.86
N PRO A 179 10.35 -10.07 -14.03
CA PRO A 179 11.00 -11.39 -14.05
C PRO A 179 10.03 -12.57 -13.86
N PHE A 180 9.12 -12.50 -12.89
CA PHE A 180 8.16 -13.57 -12.64
C PHE A 180 7.15 -13.73 -13.76
N LEU A 181 6.73 -12.65 -14.40
CA LEU A 181 5.89 -12.72 -15.60
C LEU A 181 6.61 -13.47 -16.73
N LEU A 182 7.90 -13.16 -16.96
CA LEU A 182 8.70 -13.80 -18.01
C LEU A 182 8.97 -15.29 -17.73
N TRP A 183 9.06 -15.69 -16.46
CA TRP A 183 9.27 -17.07 -16.05
C TRP A 183 7.97 -17.87 -15.85
N GLY A 184 6.80 -17.27 -16.08
CA GLY A 184 5.50 -17.93 -15.84
C GLY A 184 5.18 -18.14 -14.35
N LEU A 185 5.89 -17.45 -13.45
CA LEU A 185 5.74 -17.51 -11.99
C LEU A 185 4.91 -16.32 -11.44
N ASP A 186 4.02 -15.74 -12.26
CA ASP A 186 3.29 -14.53 -11.91
C ASP A 186 2.50 -14.66 -10.59
N THR A 187 1.99 -15.86 -10.30
CA THR A 187 1.33 -16.23 -9.04
C THR A 187 2.14 -15.88 -7.79
N MET A 188 3.47 -15.98 -7.85
CA MET A 188 4.33 -15.65 -6.71
C MET A 188 4.19 -14.17 -6.32
N THR A 189 3.99 -13.26 -7.27
CA THR A 189 3.74 -11.83 -6.96
C THR A 189 2.45 -11.64 -6.17
N TYR A 190 1.42 -12.44 -6.45
CA TYR A 190 0.14 -12.36 -5.76
C TYR A 190 0.22 -12.96 -4.35
N LEU A 191 0.97 -14.06 -4.17
CA LEU A 191 1.22 -14.63 -2.85
C LEU A 191 2.03 -13.67 -1.96
N LEU A 192 3.05 -13.01 -2.52
CA LEU A 192 3.79 -11.97 -1.81
C LEU A 192 2.89 -10.79 -1.42
N ASN A 193 1.96 -10.38 -2.29
CA ASN A 193 0.97 -9.35 -1.94
C ASN A 193 0.02 -9.77 -0.82
N VAL A 194 -0.42 -11.03 -0.77
CA VAL A 194 -1.22 -11.54 0.35
C VAL A 194 -0.44 -11.45 1.65
N ALA A 195 0.81 -11.95 1.66
CA ALA A 195 1.67 -11.89 2.84
C ALA A 195 1.90 -10.44 3.29
N MET A 196 2.21 -9.55 2.35
CA MET A 196 2.32 -8.11 2.60
C MET A 196 1.04 -7.55 3.24
N MET A 197 -0.13 -7.84 2.68
CA MET A 197 -1.40 -7.30 3.17
C MET A 197 -1.76 -7.81 4.57
N ILE A 198 -1.46 -9.08 4.87
CA ILE A 198 -1.61 -9.64 6.22
C ILE A 198 -0.72 -8.91 7.21
N LEU A 199 0.56 -8.68 6.86
CA LEU A 199 1.48 -7.94 7.72
C LEU A 199 1.02 -6.49 7.93
N ILE A 200 0.54 -5.81 6.88
CA ILE A 200 -0.05 -4.46 6.98
C ILE A 200 -1.26 -4.47 7.93
N ALA A 201 -2.15 -5.45 7.79
CA ALA A 201 -3.33 -5.57 8.65
C ALA A 201 -2.94 -5.73 10.12
N ILE A 202 -2.02 -6.65 10.42
CA ILE A 202 -1.51 -6.86 11.79
C ILE A 202 -0.81 -5.59 12.29
N ALA A 203 -0.05 -4.91 11.43
CA ALA A 203 0.74 -3.75 11.83
C ALA A 203 -0.12 -2.55 12.24
N LEU A 204 -1.26 -2.37 11.58
CA LEU A 204 -2.17 -1.24 11.75
C LEU A 204 -3.30 -1.51 12.75
N VAL A 205 -3.71 -2.77 12.95
CA VAL A 205 -4.80 -3.13 13.89
C VAL A 205 -4.30 -3.43 15.31
N ASN A 206 -3.03 -3.83 15.47
CA ASN A 206 -2.47 -4.22 16.77
C ASN A 206 -1.40 -3.21 17.26
N PRO A 207 -1.79 -2.01 17.74
CA PRO A 207 -0.87 -1.00 18.23
C PRO A 207 -0.11 -1.48 19.48
N TRP A 208 1.18 -1.16 19.55
CA TRP A 208 2.05 -1.49 20.70
C TRP A 208 1.66 -0.74 21.99
N TYR A 209 0.89 0.35 21.86
CA TYR A 209 0.57 1.30 22.92
C TYR A 209 0.00 0.65 24.20
N HIS A 210 -0.97 -0.26 24.06
CA HIS A 210 -1.60 -0.89 25.22
C HIS A 210 -0.69 -1.84 26.02
N ARG A 211 0.40 -2.34 25.44
CA ARG A 211 1.34 -3.21 26.19
C ARG A 211 2.29 -2.42 27.08
N ILE A 212 2.71 -1.23 26.65
CA ILE A 212 3.66 -0.42 27.43
C ILE A 212 2.97 0.17 28.67
N GLU A 213 1.72 0.63 28.54
CA GLU A 213 0.94 1.10 29.70
C GLU A 213 0.69 -0.02 30.70
N ALA A 214 0.24 -1.20 30.25
CA ALA A 214 0.03 -2.34 31.13
C ALA A 214 1.33 -2.81 31.82
N THR A 215 2.47 -2.76 31.13
CA THR A 215 3.75 -3.15 31.72
C THR A 215 4.23 -2.08 32.73
N ASN A 216 4.06 -0.80 32.42
CA ASN A 216 4.43 0.30 33.30
C ASN A 216 3.58 0.33 34.57
N GLU A 217 2.26 0.11 34.48
CA GLU A 217 1.37 0.01 35.64
C GLU A 217 1.77 -1.13 36.58
N VAL A 218 2.14 -2.29 36.04
CA VAL A 218 2.63 -3.44 36.82
C VAL A 218 3.96 -3.14 37.50
N THR A 219 4.92 -2.49 36.83
CA THR A 219 6.18 -2.08 37.47
C THR A 219 6.01 -0.99 38.53
N VAL A 220 5.09 -0.03 38.33
CA VAL A 220 4.82 1.00 39.35
C VAL A 220 4.21 0.36 40.59
N GLN A 221 3.32 -0.62 40.44
CA GLN A 221 2.75 -1.37 41.58
C GLN A 221 3.79 -2.26 42.28
N ALA A 222 4.78 -2.79 41.57
CA ALA A 222 5.82 -3.65 42.16
C ALA A 222 6.90 -2.90 42.96
N VAL A 223 7.05 -1.58 42.75
CA VAL A 223 8.04 -0.74 43.47
C VAL A 223 7.45 -0.12 44.75
N THR A 224 6.12 -0.14 44.91
CA THR A 224 5.41 0.41 46.08
C THR A 224 5.18 -0.59 47.22
N TYR A 225 5.77 -1.79 47.18
CA TYR A 225 5.71 -2.79 48.25
C TYR A 225 7.09 -3.10 48.84
#